data_AF-A0A9E4QBP9-F1
#
_entry.id   AF-A0A9E4QBP9-F1
#
_cell.length_a   1.000
_cell.length_b   1.000
_cell.length_c   1.000
_cell.angle_alpha   90.00
_cell.angle_beta   90.00
_cell.angle_gamma   90.00
#
_symmetry.space_group_name_H-M   'P 1'
#
loop_
_entity.id
_entity.type
_entity.pdbx_description
1 polymer ?
#
loop_
_entity_poly.entity_id
_entity_poly.type
_entity_poly.pdbx_seq_one_letter_code
_entity_poly.pdbx_strand_id
1 'polypeptide(L)'
;TVTQRRDGRWTAALTLPNGKRKWLYASTQSEVIEKLESLKRSLRDGRDVSAVELTVAKFSQQWLAAVKQSIRPKTYTTYSQLLRTHIIPEYGNVKVTRLLAAHPLALYEKMLKAGKSPSTVLHVHRVASMMMSAALQWNLVNRNILKAIKPPSVPHREMQILSADEARQLLTAAVGDRLEALYWLALVCGPRAGEMLALQWKNVNLDAGTLRITATLHRRNGDYHLDEPKTKKSRRTLNLPPMLISKLRQHRVTQNEEIRSSARGAWQHNEFVFSNTIGNPLDITNLLRRQLRPLLRKAGVRRSVTIQELRHSAVSFALSRGVAPIDVAQMAGHSSVAVTLTRYAHALPGATLRASEAIEAVMLESLTTTLTTMPARPNEAVRAIT
;
A
#
# COMPACT_ATOMS: atom_id res chain seq x y z
N THR A 1 -12.07 -51.49 -18.45
CA THR A 1 -13.30 -52.29 -18.63
C THR A 1 -14.43 -51.65 -17.83
N VAL A 2 -15.57 -51.45 -18.47
CA VAL A 2 -16.80 -50.95 -17.85
C VAL A 2 -17.70 -52.17 -17.62
N THR A 3 -18.18 -52.38 -16.40
CA THR A 3 -19.00 -53.55 -16.05
C THR A 3 -20.19 -53.13 -15.21
N GLN A 4 -21.29 -53.90 -15.27
CA GLN A 4 -22.47 -53.68 -14.45
C GLN A 4 -22.41 -54.56 -13.20
N ARG A 5 -22.68 -53.98 -12.02
CA ARG A 5 -22.70 -54.70 -10.74
C ARG A 5 -24.09 -55.29 -10.47
N ARG A 6 -24.14 -56.24 -9.53
CA ARG A 6 -25.38 -56.89 -9.06
C ARG A 6 -26.41 -55.91 -8.46
N ASP A 7 -25.99 -54.72 -8.04
CA ASP A 7 -26.83 -53.65 -7.49
C ASP A 7 -27.36 -52.68 -8.56
N GLY A 8 -27.22 -53.01 -9.85
CA GLY A 8 -27.70 -52.22 -10.98
C GLY A 8 -26.79 -51.04 -11.37
N ARG A 9 -25.78 -50.71 -10.57
CA ARG A 9 -24.83 -49.62 -10.88
C ARG A 9 -23.75 -50.07 -11.85
N TRP A 10 -23.36 -49.16 -12.73
CA TRP A 10 -22.23 -49.33 -13.62
C TRP A 10 -20.94 -48.95 -12.89
N THR A 11 -19.85 -49.67 -13.16
CA THR A 11 -18.53 -49.43 -12.57
C THR A 11 -17.43 -49.44 -13.61
N ALA A 12 -16.39 -48.63 -13.38
CA ALA A 12 -15.15 -48.70 -14.14
C ALA A 12 -13.95 -48.40 -13.25
N ALA A 13 -12.81 -49.02 -13.54
CA ALA A 13 -11.56 -48.80 -12.84
C ALA A 13 -10.51 -48.14 -13.74
N LEU A 14 -9.74 -47.22 -13.15
CA LEU A 14 -8.55 -46.65 -13.77
C LEU A 14 -7.38 -46.72 -12.78
N THR A 15 -6.25 -47.26 -13.23
CA THR A 15 -5.01 -47.26 -12.45
C THR A 15 -4.37 -45.88 -12.53
N LEU A 16 -4.12 -45.25 -11.38
CA LEU A 16 -3.45 -43.97 -11.29
C LEU A 16 -1.92 -44.12 -11.35
N PRO A 17 -1.14 -43.06 -11.66
CA PRO A 17 0.32 -43.09 -11.72
C PRO A 17 1.00 -43.54 -10.42
N ASN A 18 0.31 -43.41 -9.28
CA ASN A 18 0.76 -43.90 -7.98
C ASN A 18 0.48 -45.40 -7.74
N GLY A 19 0.09 -46.15 -8.77
CA GLY A 19 -0.23 -47.57 -8.72
C GLY A 19 -1.60 -47.92 -8.10
N LYS A 20 -2.32 -46.95 -7.52
CA LYS A 20 -3.64 -47.20 -6.90
C LYS A 20 -4.74 -47.25 -7.96
N ARG A 21 -5.65 -48.22 -7.83
CA ARG A 21 -6.87 -48.31 -8.66
C ARG A 21 -7.97 -47.39 -8.12
N LYS A 22 -8.43 -46.44 -8.92
CA LYS A 22 -9.60 -45.61 -8.63
C LYS A 22 -10.83 -46.20 -9.30
N TRP A 23 -11.83 -46.52 -8.50
CA TRP A 23 -13.13 -47.02 -8.97
C TRP A 23 -14.12 -45.87 -9.16
N LEU A 24 -14.82 -45.89 -10.27
CA LEU A 24 -15.87 -44.94 -10.65
C LEU A 24 -17.20 -45.68 -10.71
N TYR A 25 -18.25 -45.06 -10.17
CA TYR A 25 -19.59 -45.64 -10.15
C TYR A 25 -20.60 -44.65 -10.72
N ALA A 26 -21.60 -45.14 -11.45
CA ALA A 26 -22.75 -44.34 -11.87
C ALA A 26 -23.99 -45.21 -12.12
N SER A 27 -25.14 -44.57 -12.28
CA SER A 27 -26.41 -45.26 -12.48
C SER A 27 -26.57 -45.76 -13.92
N THR A 28 -25.90 -45.13 -14.89
CA THR A 28 -25.95 -45.48 -16.31
C THR A 28 -24.57 -45.78 -16.88
N GLN A 29 -24.52 -46.56 -17.96
CA GLN A 29 -23.28 -46.89 -18.67
C GLN A 29 -22.60 -45.63 -19.22
N SER A 30 -23.38 -44.73 -19.81
CA SER A 30 -22.90 -43.46 -20.40
C SER A 30 -22.24 -42.56 -19.35
N GLU A 31 -22.83 -42.40 -18.17
CA GLU A 31 -22.24 -41.60 -17.09
C GLU A 31 -20.89 -42.16 -16.59
N VAL A 32 -20.75 -43.49 -16.52
CA VAL A 32 -19.48 -44.12 -16.12
C VAL A 32 -18.41 -43.92 -17.19
N ILE A 33 -18.78 -44.04 -18.47
CA ILE A 33 -17.88 -43.80 -19.60
C ILE A 33 -17.41 -42.34 -19.61
N GLU A 34 -18.32 -41.37 -19.43
CA GLU A 34 -17.95 -39.95 -19.34
C GLU A 34 -17.01 -39.66 -18.17
N LYS A 35 -17.30 -40.23 -16.98
CA LYS A 35 -16.42 -40.11 -15.80
C LYS A 35 -15.04 -40.70 -16.08
N LEU A 36 -14.97 -41.85 -16.76
CA LEU A 36 -13.71 -42.53 -17.10
C LEU A 36 -12.91 -41.73 -18.14
N GLU A 37 -13.55 -41.23 -19.20
CA GLU A 37 -12.88 -40.43 -20.22
C GLU A 37 -12.39 -39.09 -19.68
N SER A 38 -13.16 -38.43 -18.82
CA SER A 38 -12.73 -37.23 -18.09
C SER A 38 -11.49 -37.50 -17.23
N LEU A 39 -11.44 -38.66 -16.56
CA LEU A 39 -10.31 -39.07 -15.73
C LEU A 39 -9.06 -39.40 -16.57
N LYS A 40 -9.21 -40.11 -17.68
CA LYS A 40 -8.12 -40.40 -18.63
C LYS A 40 -7.54 -39.13 -19.26
N ARG A 41 -8.38 -38.18 -19.67
CA ARG A 41 -7.91 -36.87 -20.18
C ARG A 41 -7.12 -36.12 -19.11
N SER A 42 -7.60 -36.17 -17.87
CA SER A 42 -6.88 -35.55 -16.75
C SER A 42 -5.50 -36.16 -16.53
N LEU A 43 -5.35 -37.48 -16.68
CA LEU A 43 -4.07 -38.17 -16.57
C LEU A 43 -3.13 -37.90 -17.75
N ARG A 44 -3.67 -37.87 -18.99
CA ARG A 44 -2.89 -37.55 -20.20
C ARG A 44 -2.26 -36.16 -20.13
N ASP A 45 -2.97 -35.21 -19.53
CA ASP A 45 -2.51 -33.84 -19.35
C ASP A 45 -1.58 -33.67 -18.12
N GLY A 46 -1.12 -34.76 -17.49
CA GLY A 46 -0.21 -34.72 -16.34
C GLY A 46 -0.84 -34.20 -15.03
N ARG A 47 -2.18 -34.23 -14.90
CA ARG A 47 -2.87 -33.68 -13.72
C ARG A 47 -2.89 -34.68 -12.57
N ASP A 48 -2.75 -34.18 -11.35
CA ASP A 48 -2.94 -34.99 -10.16
C ASP A 48 -4.44 -35.35 -10.00
N VAL A 49 -4.74 -36.65 -10.10
CA VAL A 49 -6.10 -37.18 -10.00
C VAL A 49 -6.68 -37.07 -8.58
N SER A 50 -5.85 -36.77 -7.58
CA SER A 50 -6.28 -36.37 -6.24
C SER A 50 -7.04 -35.03 -6.26
N ALA A 51 -6.79 -34.16 -7.26
CA ALA A 51 -7.42 -32.85 -7.42
C ALA A 51 -8.92 -32.92 -7.74
N VAL A 52 -9.42 -34.08 -8.23
CA VAL A 52 -10.82 -34.25 -8.63
C VAL A 52 -11.78 -34.11 -7.44
N GLU A 53 -11.33 -34.42 -6.22
CA GLU A 53 -12.12 -34.31 -5.00
C GLU A 53 -11.69 -33.14 -4.11
N LEU A 54 -10.69 -32.36 -4.52
CA LEU A 54 -10.20 -31.25 -3.72
C LEU A 54 -11.18 -30.09 -3.77
N THR A 55 -11.70 -29.69 -2.61
CA THR A 55 -12.60 -28.53 -2.48
C THR A 55 -11.81 -27.23 -2.37
N VAL A 56 -12.45 -26.12 -2.71
CA VAL A 56 -11.87 -24.78 -2.58
C VAL A 56 -11.43 -24.50 -1.14
N ALA A 57 -12.19 -24.95 -0.14
CA ALA A 57 -11.83 -24.80 1.26
C ALA A 57 -10.52 -25.53 1.60
N LYS A 58 -10.40 -26.82 1.25
CA LYS A 58 -9.18 -27.60 1.50
C LYS A 58 -7.98 -27.04 0.74
N PHE A 59 -8.19 -26.70 -0.53
CA PHE A 59 -7.14 -26.09 -1.34
C PHE A 59 -6.67 -24.74 -0.80
N SER A 60 -7.59 -23.91 -0.30
CA SER A 60 -7.24 -22.60 0.28
C SER A 60 -6.31 -22.74 1.49
N GLN A 61 -6.49 -23.79 2.31
CA GLN A 61 -5.62 -24.08 3.45
C GLN A 61 -4.24 -24.54 2.98
N GLN A 62 -4.17 -25.44 2.00
CA GLN A 62 -2.92 -25.88 1.39
C GLN A 62 -2.15 -24.71 0.77
N TRP A 63 -2.85 -23.86 0.01
CA TRP A 63 -2.28 -22.66 -0.59
C TRP A 63 -1.73 -21.69 0.47
N LEU A 64 -2.52 -21.40 1.52
CA LEU A 64 -2.07 -20.55 2.62
C LEU A 64 -0.81 -21.13 3.30
N ALA A 65 -0.78 -22.43 3.58
CA ALA A 65 0.38 -23.08 4.18
C ALA A 65 1.63 -22.95 3.29
N ALA A 66 1.49 -23.14 1.98
CA ALA A 66 2.59 -23.03 1.02
C ALA A 66 3.15 -21.59 0.92
N VAL A 67 2.28 -20.57 0.92
CA VAL A 67 2.73 -19.17 0.80
C VAL A 67 3.20 -18.56 2.12
N LYS A 68 2.93 -19.20 3.27
CA LYS A 68 3.16 -18.65 4.61
C LYS A 68 4.58 -18.12 4.83
N GLN A 69 5.60 -18.83 4.35
CA GLN A 69 7.00 -18.43 4.50
C GLN A 69 7.43 -17.37 3.48
N SER A 70 6.74 -17.28 2.34
CA SER A 70 7.09 -16.37 1.23
C SER A 70 6.46 -14.98 1.36
N ILE A 71 5.44 -14.82 2.20
CA ILE A 71 4.69 -13.56 2.34
C ILE A 71 4.82 -12.97 3.74
N ARG A 72 4.67 -11.65 3.83
CA ARG A 72 4.70 -10.95 5.13
C ARG A 72 3.55 -11.41 6.03
N PRO A 73 3.74 -11.47 7.36
CA PRO A 73 2.70 -11.95 8.28
C PRO A 73 1.38 -11.17 8.16
N LYS A 74 1.42 -9.84 7.98
CA LYS A 74 0.20 -9.04 7.78
C LYS A 74 -0.56 -9.43 6.51
N THR A 75 0.16 -9.72 5.42
CA THR A 75 -0.44 -10.19 4.16
C THR A 75 -1.09 -11.55 4.37
N TYR A 76 -0.40 -12.48 5.06
CA TYR A 76 -0.96 -13.78 5.43
C TYR A 76 -2.24 -13.67 6.26
N THR A 77 -2.23 -12.88 7.33
CA THR A 77 -3.42 -12.64 8.17
C THR A 77 -4.57 -12.08 7.33
N THR A 78 -4.29 -11.15 6.42
CA THR A 78 -5.30 -10.55 5.54
C THR A 78 -5.87 -11.59 4.57
N TYR A 79 -5.03 -12.39 3.92
CA TYR A 79 -5.49 -13.43 2.99
C TYR A 79 -6.32 -14.49 3.69
N SER A 80 -5.84 -14.97 4.83
CA SER A 80 -6.56 -15.94 5.67
C SER A 80 -7.93 -15.40 6.11
N GLN A 81 -7.99 -14.14 6.55
CA GLN A 81 -9.25 -13.51 6.92
C GLN A 81 -10.21 -13.39 5.73
N LEU A 82 -9.76 -12.91 4.57
CA LEU A 82 -10.61 -12.77 3.39
C LEU A 82 -11.14 -14.13 2.90
N LEU A 83 -10.29 -15.16 2.92
CA LEU A 83 -10.71 -16.52 2.58
C LEU A 83 -11.77 -17.04 3.56
N ARG A 84 -11.50 -16.97 4.85
CA ARG A 84 -12.40 -17.47 5.91
C ARG A 84 -13.73 -16.74 5.96
N THR A 85 -13.73 -15.42 5.78
CA THR A 85 -14.93 -14.60 5.96
C THR A 85 -15.79 -14.50 4.70
N HIS A 86 -15.20 -14.61 3.50
CA HIS A 86 -15.93 -14.37 2.25
C HIS A 86 -15.96 -15.56 1.29
N ILE A 87 -14.80 -16.17 1.02
CA ILE A 87 -14.69 -17.18 -0.06
C ILE A 87 -15.18 -18.55 0.41
N ILE A 88 -14.66 -19.03 1.56
CA ILE A 88 -14.98 -20.36 2.09
C ILE A 88 -16.48 -20.51 2.40
N PRO A 89 -17.16 -19.53 3.03
CA PRO A 89 -18.59 -19.66 3.32
C PRO A 89 -19.48 -19.76 2.07
N GLU A 90 -19.06 -19.18 0.95
CA GLU A 90 -19.90 -19.08 -0.24
C GLU A 90 -19.73 -20.29 -1.18
N TYR A 91 -18.49 -20.66 -1.48
CA TYR A 91 -18.20 -21.75 -2.42
C TYR A 91 -17.01 -22.62 -1.98
N GLY A 92 -16.70 -22.63 -0.68
CA GLY A 92 -15.64 -23.48 -0.12
C GLY A 92 -15.87 -24.98 -0.32
N ASN A 93 -17.13 -25.41 -0.40
CA ASN A 93 -17.51 -26.81 -0.63
C ASN A 93 -17.46 -27.21 -2.12
N VAL A 94 -17.34 -26.25 -3.03
CA VAL A 94 -17.22 -26.52 -4.46
C VAL A 94 -15.85 -27.13 -4.75
N LYS A 95 -15.80 -28.12 -5.63
CA LYS A 95 -14.55 -28.73 -6.10
C LYS A 95 -13.77 -27.70 -6.92
N VAL A 96 -12.46 -27.60 -6.72
CA VAL A 96 -11.61 -26.61 -7.43
C VAL A 96 -11.73 -26.78 -8.96
N THR A 97 -11.85 -28.02 -9.43
CA THR A 97 -12.06 -28.38 -10.85
C THR A 97 -13.43 -28.02 -11.40
N ARG A 98 -14.43 -27.79 -10.54
CA ARG A 98 -15.82 -27.44 -10.91
C ARG A 98 -16.15 -25.99 -10.59
N LEU A 99 -15.18 -25.17 -10.20
CA LEU A 99 -15.42 -23.78 -9.89
C LEU A 99 -15.80 -23.01 -11.16
N LEU A 100 -17.06 -22.59 -11.25
CA LEU A 100 -17.61 -21.77 -12.32
C LEU A 100 -17.54 -20.27 -11.99
N ALA A 101 -17.60 -19.43 -13.02
CA ALA A 101 -17.65 -17.96 -12.90
C ALA A 101 -18.86 -17.45 -12.09
N ALA A 102 -19.97 -18.20 -12.08
CA ALA A 102 -21.17 -17.86 -11.33
C ALA A 102 -20.92 -17.74 -9.81
N HIS A 103 -20.08 -18.59 -9.22
CA HIS A 103 -19.81 -18.56 -7.78
C HIS A 103 -19.13 -17.27 -7.29
N PRO A 104 -17.97 -16.83 -7.85
CA PRO A 104 -17.36 -15.57 -7.45
C PRO A 104 -18.23 -14.35 -7.80
N LEU A 105 -18.98 -14.38 -8.90
CA LEU A 105 -19.89 -13.29 -9.26
C LEU A 105 -21.03 -13.14 -8.24
N ALA A 106 -21.66 -14.25 -7.83
CA ALA A 106 -22.67 -14.25 -6.77
C ALA A 106 -22.12 -13.73 -5.43
N LEU A 107 -20.88 -14.12 -5.08
CA LEU A 107 -20.20 -13.57 -3.90
C LEU A 107 -20.04 -12.05 -3.99
N TYR A 108 -19.61 -11.53 -5.15
CA TYR A 108 -19.39 -10.09 -5.33
C TYR A 108 -20.69 -9.30 -5.19
N GLU A 109 -21.76 -9.79 -5.81
CA GLU A 109 -23.10 -9.19 -5.69
C GLU A 109 -23.57 -9.17 -4.23
N LYS A 110 -23.43 -10.30 -3.53
CA LYS A 110 -23.78 -10.40 -2.10
C LYS A 110 -22.97 -9.44 -1.24
N MET A 111 -21.67 -9.29 -1.49
CA MET A 111 -20.81 -8.35 -0.76
C MET A 111 -21.23 -6.89 -1.00
N LEU A 112 -21.57 -6.53 -2.24
CA LEU A 112 -22.04 -5.19 -2.58
C LEU A 112 -23.40 -4.89 -1.94
N LYS A 113 -24.35 -5.84 -1.99
CA LYS A 113 -25.66 -5.74 -1.30
C LYS A 113 -25.50 -5.59 0.22
N ALA A 114 -24.48 -6.23 0.81
CA ALA A 114 -24.12 -6.06 2.21
C ALA A 114 -23.36 -4.76 2.54
N GLY A 115 -23.27 -3.81 1.60
CA GLY A 115 -22.65 -2.50 1.79
C GLY A 115 -21.12 -2.50 1.83
N LYS A 116 -20.45 -3.56 1.35
CA LYS A 116 -18.98 -3.56 1.26
C LYS A 116 -18.52 -2.69 0.10
N SER A 117 -17.41 -1.98 0.31
CA SER A 117 -16.84 -1.13 -0.75
C SER A 117 -16.39 -1.96 -1.97
N PRO A 118 -16.48 -1.42 -3.20
CA PRO A 118 -15.95 -2.08 -4.40
C PRO A 118 -14.46 -2.45 -4.27
N SER A 119 -13.68 -1.63 -3.57
CA SER A 119 -12.26 -1.91 -3.30
C SER A 119 -12.07 -3.17 -2.43
N THR A 120 -12.97 -3.42 -1.48
CA THR A 120 -12.95 -4.64 -0.66
C THR A 120 -13.26 -5.86 -1.53
N VAL A 121 -14.27 -5.76 -2.40
CA VAL A 121 -14.65 -6.84 -3.32
C VAL A 121 -13.52 -7.15 -4.30
N LEU A 122 -12.87 -6.13 -4.85
CA LEU A 122 -11.69 -6.29 -5.70
C LEU A 122 -10.53 -6.98 -4.97
N HIS A 123 -10.34 -6.72 -3.67
CA HIS A 123 -9.32 -7.40 -2.89
C HIS A 123 -9.64 -8.89 -2.72
N VAL A 124 -10.89 -9.24 -2.41
CA VAL A 124 -11.34 -10.64 -2.36
C VAL A 124 -11.11 -11.33 -3.71
N HIS A 125 -11.49 -10.67 -4.80
CA HIS A 125 -11.25 -11.17 -6.16
C HIS A 125 -9.76 -11.45 -6.43
N ARG A 126 -8.88 -10.49 -6.10
CA ARG A 126 -7.43 -10.64 -6.31
C ARG A 126 -6.86 -11.82 -5.51
N VAL A 127 -7.25 -11.98 -4.25
CA VAL A 127 -6.79 -13.12 -3.42
C VAL A 127 -7.28 -14.45 -4.00
N ALA A 128 -8.55 -14.53 -4.38
CA ALA A 128 -9.09 -15.72 -5.03
C ALA A 128 -8.35 -16.03 -6.35
N SER A 129 -8.05 -14.99 -7.15
CA SER A 129 -7.33 -15.13 -8.43
C SER A 129 -5.88 -15.57 -8.24
N MET A 130 -5.20 -15.09 -7.19
CA MET A 130 -3.86 -15.58 -6.81
C MET A 130 -3.91 -17.05 -6.41
N MET A 131 -4.87 -17.44 -5.57
CA MET A 131 -5.08 -18.83 -5.18
C MET A 131 -5.33 -19.74 -6.40
N MET A 132 -6.22 -19.34 -7.32
CA MET A 132 -6.49 -20.11 -8.54
C MET A 132 -5.34 -20.10 -9.54
N SER A 133 -4.46 -19.08 -9.51
CA SER A 133 -3.21 -19.11 -10.29
C SER A 133 -2.24 -20.13 -9.74
N ALA A 134 -2.16 -20.29 -8.41
CA ALA A 134 -1.38 -21.36 -7.80
C ALA A 134 -1.98 -22.74 -8.13
N ALA A 135 -3.32 -22.87 -8.17
CA ALA A 135 -3.97 -24.12 -8.59
C ALA A 135 -3.57 -24.53 -10.02
N LEU A 136 -3.46 -23.54 -10.93
CA LEU A 136 -3.01 -23.76 -12.29
C LEU A 136 -1.53 -24.17 -12.33
N GLN A 137 -0.67 -23.49 -11.57
CA GLN A 137 0.76 -23.83 -11.48
C GLN A 137 1.01 -25.22 -10.88
N TRP A 138 0.15 -25.67 -9.98
CA TRP A 138 0.21 -27.00 -9.38
C TRP A 138 -0.51 -28.06 -10.22
N ASN A 139 -0.88 -27.75 -11.47
CA ASN A 139 -1.57 -28.63 -12.41
C ASN A 139 -2.90 -29.22 -11.87
N LEU A 140 -3.58 -28.50 -10.97
CA LEU A 140 -4.89 -28.91 -10.41
C LEU A 140 -6.06 -28.47 -11.30
N VAL A 141 -5.88 -27.40 -12.08
CA VAL A 141 -6.87 -26.86 -13.03
C VAL A 141 -6.21 -26.51 -14.35
N ASN A 142 -6.98 -26.45 -15.44
CA ASN A 142 -6.48 -26.10 -16.77
C ASN A 142 -6.48 -24.59 -17.06
N ARG A 143 -7.27 -23.81 -16.31
CA ARG A 143 -7.37 -22.37 -16.47
C ARG A 143 -7.72 -21.71 -15.15
N ASN A 144 -7.28 -20.46 -14.99
CA ASN A 144 -7.76 -19.62 -13.92
C ASN A 144 -9.02 -18.86 -14.37
N ILE A 145 -10.20 -19.35 -13.99
CA ILE A 145 -11.49 -18.73 -14.31
C ILE A 145 -11.61 -17.29 -13.80
N LEU A 146 -10.90 -16.93 -12.73
CA LEU A 146 -10.95 -15.59 -12.14
C LEU A 146 -10.20 -14.54 -12.94
N LYS A 147 -9.29 -14.94 -13.84
CA LYS A 147 -8.68 -14.00 -14.80
C LYS A 147 -9.62 -13.62 -15.95
N ALA A 148 -10.65 -14.44 -16.21
CA ALA A 148 -11.61 -14.22 -17.29
C ALA A 148 -12.82 -13.39 -16.86
N ILE A 149 -13.10 -13.30 -15.55
CA ILE A 149 -14.21 -12.49 -15.04
C ILE A 149 -13.76 -11.07 -14.74
N LYS A 150 -14.63 -10.09 -15.00
CA LYS A 150 -14.38 -8.69 -14.65
C LYS A 150 -14.86 -8.42 -13.22
N PRO A 151 -13.98 -8.07 -12.26
CA PRO A 151 -14.43 -7.66 -10.94
C PRO A 151 -15.15 -6.30 -11.00
N PRO A 152 -15.89 -5.91 -9.94
CA PRO A 152 -16.54 -4.61 -9.88
C PRO A 152 -15.54 -3.47 -10.10
N SER A 153 -15.95 -2.46 -10.86
CA SER A 153 -15.16 -1.25 -11.05
C SER A 153 -15.01 -0.53 -9.71
N VAL A 154 -13.78 -0.16 -9.36
CA VAL A 154 -13.52 0.67 -8.19
C VAL A 154 -13.52 2.11 -8.66
N PRO A 155 -14.48 2.96 -8.25
CA PRO A 155 -14.43 4.37 -8.59
C PRO A 155 -13.13 4.97 -8.05
N HIS A 156 -12.48 5.80 -8.86
CA HIS A 156 -11.30 6.51 -8.41
C HIS A 156 -11.74 7.53 -7.35
N ARG A 157 -11.28 7.38 -6.11
CA ARG A 157 -11.47 8.41 -5.10
C ARG A 157 -10.40 9.47 -5.31
N GLU A 158 -10.82 10.70 -5.60
CA GLU A 158 -9.93 11.85 -5.64
C GLU A 158 -9.26 12.06 -4.27
N MET A 159 -7.94 12.20 -4.29
CA MET A 159 -7.16 12.46 -3.09
C MET A 159 -7.44 13.88 -2.60
N GLN A 160 -7.64 14.01 -1.29
CA GLN A 160 -7.87 15.31 -0.67
C GLN A 160 -6.52 15.95 -0.32
N ILE A 161 -6.01 16.77 -1.24
CA ILE A 161 -4.79 17.57 -1.02
C ILE A 161 -5.19 18.88 -0.36
N LEU A 162 -4.54 19.24 0.76
CA LEU A 162 -4.72 20.54 1.40
C LEU A 162 -4.14 21.64 0.52
N SER A 163 -4.81 22.79 0.47
CA SER A 163 -4.19 24.01 -0.03
C SER A 163 -3.08 24.46 0.93
N ALA A 164 -2.18 25.33 0.47
CA ALA A 164 -1.17 25.93 1.33
C ALA A 164 -1.81 26.69 2.51
N ASP A 165 -2.98 27.30 2.28
CA ASP A 165 -3.70 28.11 3.27
C ASP A 165 -4.31 27.21 4.35
N GLU A 166 -4.98 26.12 3.96
CA GLU A 166 -5.52 25.15 4.91
C GLU A 166 -4.41 24.44 5.68
N ALA A 167 -3.27 24.14 5.05
CA ALA A 167 -2.12 23.56 5.74
C ALA A 167 -1.56 24.53 6.78
N ARG A 168 -1.48 25.83 6.47
CA ARG A 168 -1.10 26.88 7.43
C ARG A 168 -2.11 26.98 8.57
N GLN A 169 -3.40 27.03 8.26
CA GLN A 169 -4.47 27.07 9.26
C GLN A 169 -4.43 25.85 10.20
N LEU A 170 -4.16 24.65 9.67
CA LEU A 170 -3.99 23.44 10.47
C LEU A 170 -2.81 23.58 11.44
N LEU A 171 -1.65 24.05 10.96
CA LEU A 171 -0.47 24.26 11.81
C LEU A 171 -0.69 25.36 12.85
N THR A 172 -1.40 26.44 12.50
CA THR A 172 -1.79 27.49 13.45
C THR A 172 -2.75 26.94 14.52
N ALA A 173 -3.74 26.13 14.12
CA ALA A 173 -4.67 25.52 15.06
C ALA A 173 -3.99 24.51 16.00
N ALA A 174 -2.90 23.90 15.54
CA ALA A 174 -2.04 22.94 16.27
C ALA A 174 -1.12 23.58 17.30
N VAL A 175 -0.97 24.90 17.33
CA VAL A 175 -0.09 25.57 18.29
C VAL A 175 -0.54 25.23 19.72
N GLY A 176 0.39 24.67 20.50
CA GLY A 176 0.13 24.21 21.88
C GLY A 176 -0.55 22.84 21.99
N ASP A 177 -0.87 22.18 20.86
CA ASP A 177 -1.34 20.80 20.87
C ASP A 177 -0.18 19.85 21.20
N ARG A 178 -0.45 18.80 21.97
CA ARG A 178 0.57 17.80 22.36
C ARG A 178 1.27 17.16 21.17
N LEU A 179 0.57 17.05 20.03
CA LEU A 179 1.07 16.45 18.80
C LEU A 179 1.39 17.50 17.72
N GLU A 180 1.62 18.76 18.08
CA GLU A 180 1.98 19.83 17.12
C GLU A 180 3.13 19.40 16.18
N ALA A 181 4.22 18.88 16.75
CA ALA A 181 5.39 18.45 15.99
C ALA A 181 5.10 17.30 15.01
N LEU A 182 4.09 16.47 15.28
CA LEU A 182 3.65 15.39 14.39
C LEU A 182 3.05 15.97 13.11
N TYR A 183 2.22 17.01 13.21
CA TYR A 183 1.59 17.64 12.05
C TYR A 183 2.61 18.40 11.20
N TRP A 184 3.56 19.08 11.84
CA TRP A 184 4.71 19.68 11.14
C TRP A 184 5.51 18.63 10.38
N LEU A 185 5.86 17.52 11.01
CA LEU A 185 6.60 16.44 10.35
C LEU A 185 5.82 15.85 9.16
N ALA A 186 4.51 15.66 9.30
CA ALA A 186 3.64 15.13 8.26
C ALA A 186 3.53 16.06 7.03
N LEU A 187 3.50 17.38 7.24
CA LEU A 187 3.37 18.38 6.17
C LEU A 187 4.71 18.82 5.55
N VAL A 188 5.81 18.71 6.29
CA VAL A 188 7.14 19.13 5.83
C VAL A 188 7.92 17.97 5.21
N CYS A 189 8.00 16.82 5.88
CA CYS A 189 8.80 15.69 5.40
C CYS A 189 7.96 14.54 4.85
N GLY A 190 6.64 14.53 5.11
CA GLY A 190 5.70 13.55 4.57
C GLY A 190 6.04 12.07 4.79
N PRO A 191 6.52 11.61 5.96
CA PRO A 191 6.74 10.19 6.20
C PRO A 191 5.42 9.39 6.12
N ARG A 192 5.50 8.08 5.89
CA ARG A 192 4.28 7.24 5.94
C ARG A 192 3.76 7.21 7.37
N ALA A 193 2.44 7.08 7.54
CA ALA A 193 1.83 7.02 8.87
C ALA A 193 2.51 5.98 9.79
N GLY A 194 2.70 4.75 9.32
CA GLY A 194 3.38 3.72 10.12
C GLY A 194 4.86 4.02 10.43
N GLU A 195 5.57 4.75 9.56
CA GLU A 195 6.96 5.18 9.80
C GLU A 195 6.98 6.27 10.89
N MET A 196 6.05 7.23 10.81
CA MET A 196 5.91 8.31 11.77
C MET A 196 5.55 7.80 13.17
N LEU A 197 4.63 6.82 13.24
CA LEU A 197 4.21 6.21 14.51
C LEU A 197 5.28 5.26 15.12
N ALA A 198 6.23 4.78 14.32
CA ALA A 198 7.36 3.98 14.79
C ALA A 198 8.59 4.81 15.19
N LEU A 199 8.53 6.13 15.04
CA LEU A 199 9.70 6.99 15.20
C LEU A 199 10.16 6.97 16.66
N GLN A 200 11.47 6.78 16.85
CA GLN A 200 12.11 6.73 18.15
C GLN A 200 13.21 7.80 18.26
N TRP A 201 13.40 8.36 19.46
CA TRP A 201 14.37 9.44 19.71
C TRP A 201 15.81 9.07 19.33
N LYS A 202 16.21 7.81 19.49
CA LYS A 202 17.54 7.32 19.07
C LYS A 202 17.82 7.47 17.56
N ASN A 203 16.77 7.62 16.74
CA ASN A 203 16.88 7.79 15.30
C ASN A 203 16.73 9.26 14.87
N VAL A 204 16.66 10.20 15.82
CA VAL A 204 16.52 11.64 15.57
C VAL A 204 17.74 12.36 16.10
N ASN A 205 18.51 12.97 15.22
CA ASN A 205 19.61 13.87 15.59
C ASN A 205 19.18 15.31 15.31
N LEU A 206 18.76 16.01 16.37
CA LEU A 206 18.28 17.38 16.29
C LEU A 206 19.40 18.42 16.11
N ASP A 207 20.65 18.05 16.39
CA ASP A 207 21.81 18.94 16.22
C ASP A 207 22.31 18.89 14.77
N ALA A 208 22.38 17.68 14.20
CA ALA A 208 22.68 17.48 12.78
C ALA A 208 21.47 17.74 11.86
N GLY A 209 20.28 17.95 12.41
CA GLY A 209 19.06 18.16 11.63
C GLY A 209 18.65 16.94 10.79
N THR A 210 18.82 15.73 11.30
CA THR A 210 18.53 14.49 10.56
C THR A 210 17.61 13.54 11.32
N LEU A 211 16.78 12.82 10.57
CA LEU A 211 15.85 11.82 11.08
C LEU A 211 15.94 10.54 10.23
N ARG A 212 16.27 9.41 10.85
CA ARG A 212 16.39 8.13 10.16
C ARG A 212 15.12 7.30 10.27
N ILE A 213 14.55 6.91 9.13
CA ILE A 213 13.44 5.97 9.06
C ILE A 213 13.98 4.54 9.12
N THR A 214 13.82 3.86 10.26
CA THR A 214 14.37 2.53 10.51
C THR A 214 13.31 1.44 10.73
N ALA A 215 12.07 1.82 11.03
CA ALA A 215 10.98 0.91 11.38
C ALA A 215 9.63 1.42 10.90
N THR A 216 8.65 0.52 10.91
CA THR A 216 7.24 0.81 10.62
C THR A 216 6.38 0.13 11.67
N LEU A 217 5.43 0.85 12.24
CA LEU A 217 4.54 0.33 13.28
C LEU A 217 3.31 -0.30 12.62
N HIS A 218 3.04 -1.54 12.99
CA HIS A 218 1.85 -2.26 12.56
C HIS A 218 1.11 -2.85 13.74
N ARG A 219 -0.23 -2.76 13.71
CA ARG A 219 -1.08 -3.45 14.68
C ARG A 219 -1.48 -4.83 14.16
N ARG A 220 -1.22 -5.88 14.95
CA ARG A 220 -1.59 -7.27 14.68
C ARG A 220 -2.17 -7.88 15.96
N ASN A 221 -3.36 -8.47 15.87
CA ASN A 221 -4.04 -9.16 16.98
C ASN A 221 -4.21 -8.37 18.29
N GLY A 222 -4.23 -7.03 18.22
CA GLY A 222 -4.33 -6.17 19.40
C GLY A 222 -3.00 -5.50 19.74
N ASP A 223 -1.88 -6.14 19.41
CA ASP A 223 -0.53 -5.75 19.79
C ASP A 223 0.17 -4.92 18.71
N TYR A 224 1.15 -4.12 19.18
CA TYR A 224 2.01 -3.31 18.33
C TYR A 224 3.28 -4.08 17.98
N HIS A 225 3.59 -4.14 16.69
CA HIS A 225 4.82 -4.72 16.19
C HIS A 225 5.59 -3.66 15.40
N LEU A 226 6.87 -3.52 15.72
CA LEU A 226 7.83 -2.80 14.90
C LEU A 226 8.40 -3.75 13.87
N ASP A 227 8.01 -3.56 12.61
CA ASP A 227 8.58 -4.30 11.49
C ASP A 227 9.60 -3.42 10.77
N GLU A 228 10.65 -4.06 10.22
CA GLU A 228 11.55 -3.37 9.32
C GLU A 228 10.81 -2.88 8.05
N PRO A 229 11.18 -1.70 7.51
CA PRO A 229 10.53 -1.11 6.35
C PRO A 229 10.45 -2.06 5.15
N LYS A 230 9.40 -1.89 4.33
CA LYS A 230 9.04 -2.86 3.29
C LYS A 230 10.17 -3.17 2.29
N THR A 231 11.08 -2.22 2.07
CA THR A 231 12.16 -2.31 1.08
C THR A 231 13.44 -1.65 1.61
N LYS A 232 14.62 -2.06 1.11
CA LYS A 232 15.91 -1.41 1.44
C LYS A 232 15.87 0.11 1.19
N LYS A 233 15.22 0.55 0.10
CA LYS A 233 15.00 1.98 -0.24
C LYS A 233 14.13 2.75 0.76
N SER A 234 13.36 2.06 1.60
CA SER A 234 12.54 2.72 2.61
C SER A 234 13.35 3.15 3.84
N ARG A 235 14.55 2.58 4.05
CA ARG A 235 15.53 3.08 5.02
C ARG A 235 16.17 4.32 4.44
N ARG A 236 15.78 5.48 4.95
CA ARG A 236 16.26 6.78 4.47
C ARG A 236 16.45 7.75 5.61
N THR A 237 17.29 8.73 5.38
CA THR A 237 17.45 9.88 6.26
C THR A 237 16.65 11.04 5.66
N LEU A 238 15.84 11.67 6.51
CA LEU A 238 15.11 12.89 6.21
C LEU A 238 15.88 14.06 6.82
N ASN A 239 16.08 15.11 6.04
CA ASN A 239 16.64 16.36 6.54
C ASN A 239 15.51 17.17 7.20
N LEU A 240 15.79 17.70 8.38
CA LEU A 240 14.85 18.44 9.19
C LEU A 240 15.14 19.94 9.05
N PRO A 241 14.21 20.73 8.48
CA PRO A 241 14.36 22.19 8.46
C PRO A 241 14.36 22.79 9.87
N PRO A 242 14.96 23.99 10.08
CA PRO A 242 15.12 24.59 11.40
C PRO A 242 13.83 24.70 12.22
N MET A 243 12.72 25.09 11.59
CA MET A 243 11.42 25.20 12.25
C MET A 243 10.94 23.84 12.79
N LEU A 244 11.10 22.76 12.01
CA LEU A 244 10.73 21.41 12.43
C LEU A 244 11.62 20.92 13.57
N ILE A 245 12.91 21.25 13.55
CA ILE A 245 13.83 20.96 14.67
C ILE A 245 13.34 21.65 15.94
N SER A 246 13.00 22.94 15.87
CA SER A 246 12.48 23.70 17.01
C SER A 246 11.22 23.04 17.59
N LYS A 247 10.28 22.62 16.73
CA LYS A 247 9.05 21.95 17.17
C LYS A 247 9.31 20.58 17.79
N LEU A 248 10.27 19.81 17.27
CA LEU A 248 10.67 18.54 17.86
C LEU A 248 11.39 18.73 19.20
N ARG A 249 12.21 19.78 19.37
CA ARG A 249 12.84 20.11 20.66
C ARG A 249 11.78 20.46 21.70
N GLN A 250 10.83 21.33 21.36
CA GLN A 250 9.72 21.68 22.24
C GLN A 250 8.92 20.43 22.64
N HIS A 251 8.58 19.58 21.66
CA HIS A 251 7.89 18.33 21.93
C HIS A 251 8.65 17.41 22.89
N ARG A 252 9.97 17.29 22.74
CA ARG A 252 10.81 16.48 23.64
C ARG A 252 10.79 17.00 25.07
N VAL A 253 10.81 18.32 25.25
CA VAL A 253 10.72 18.96 26.58
C VAL A 253 9.38 18.64 27.24
N THR A 254 8.28 18.92 26.55
CA THR A 254 6.92 18.64 27.07
C THR A 254 6.72 17.15 27.37
N GLN A 255 7.19 16.26 26.49
CA GLN A 255 7.10 14.82 26.74
C GLN A 255 7.90 14.39 27.97
N ASN A 256 9.10 14.94 28.17
CA ASN A 256 9.90 14.64 29.36
C ASN A 256 9.25 15.16 30.65
N GLU A 257 8.56 16.31 30.59
CA GLU A 257 7.76 16.83 31.70
C GLU A 257 6.58 15.88 32.00
N GLU A 258 5.83 15.44 30.99
CA GLU A 258 4.76 14.44 31.15
C GLU A 258 5.28 13.14 31.80
N ILE A 259 6.44 12.66 31.37
CA ILE A 259 7.08 11.47 31.96
C ILE A 259 7.40 11.69 33.44
N ARG A 260 8.01 12.84 33.78
CA ARG A 260 8.39 13.17 35.17
C ARG A 260 7.19 13.34 36.09
N SER A 261 6.11 13.92 35.58
CA SER A 261 4.86 14.12 36.33
C SER A 261 3.97 12.87 36.39
N SER A 262 4.28 11.83 35.61
CA SER A 262 3.53 10.58 35.64
C SER A 262 3.81 9.76 36.90
N ALA A 263 2.80 9.03 37.39
CA ALA A 263 2.98 8.10 38.50
C ALA A 263 4.06 7.05 38.14
N ARG A 264 4.85 6.63 39.13
CA ARG A 264 5.96 5.70 38.92
C ARG A 264 5.46 4.43 38.22
N GLY A 265 6.04 4.11 37.06
CA GLY A 265 5.68 2.93 36.27
C GLY A 265 4.42 3.07 35.40
N ALA A 266 3.73 4.21 35.42
CA ALA A 266 2.58 4.47 34.54
C ALA A 266 3.01 4.63 33.08
N TRP A 267 4.16 5.29 32.86
CA TRP A 267 4.73 5.47 31.53
C TRP A 267 5.51 4.23 31.09
N GLN A 268 5.07 3.61 29.99
CA GLN A 268 5.53 2.28 29.57
C GLN A 268 6.76 2.32 28.66
N HIS A 269 6.81 3.28 27.71
CA HIS A 269 7.83 3.32 26.65
C HIS A 269 8.33 4.75 26.45
N ASN A 270 9.61 4.99 26.73
CA ASN A 270 10.24 6.31 26.66
C ASN A 270 10.91 6.59 25.31
N GLU A 271 11.04 5.57 24.48
CA GLU A 271 11.83 5.63 23.25
C GLU A 271 11.08 6.28 22.09
N PHE A 272 9.74 6.27 22.09
CA PHE A 272 8.93 6.81 21.00
C PHE A 272 8.91 8.32 21.01
N VAL A 273 9.09 8.92 19.82
CA VAL A 273 8.92 10.37 19.63
C VAL A 273 7.46 10.73 19.85
N PHE A 274 6.54 10.01 19.23
CA PHE A 274 5.10 10.26 19.37
C PHE A 274 4.42 9.10 20.08
N SER A 275 4.08 9.31 21.36
CA SER A 275 3.40 8.35 22.22
C SER A 275 2.01 8.85 22.65
N ASN A 276 1.19 7.99 23.23
CA ASN A 276 0.01 8.40 23.99
C ASN A 276 0.42 8.96 25.38
N THR A 277 -0.54 9.23 26.27
CA THR A 277 -0.29 9.83 27.60
C THR A 277 0.34 8.86 28.61
N ILE A 278 0.57 7.60 28.22
CA ILE A 278 1.19 6.54 29.05
C ILE A 278 2.41 5.93 28.34
N GLY A 279 2.96 6.60 27.34
CA GLY A 279 4.15 6.16 26.61
C GLY A 279 3.92 5.14 25.48
N ASN A 280 2.75 4.52 25.37
CA ASN A 280 2.50 3.54 24.31
C ASN A 280 2.43 4.19 22.91
N PRO A 281 2.74 3.44 21.85
CA PRO A 281 2.58 3.94 20.48
C PRO A 281 1.16 4.43 20.20
N LEU A 282 1.04 5.49 19.41
CA LEU A 282 -0.27 6.01 19.01
C LEU A 282 -0.99 5.01 18.08
N ASP A 283 -2.28 4.78 18.33
CA ASP A 283 -3.15 4.09 17.37
C ASP A 283 -3.60 5.08 16.28
N ILE A 284 -3.38 4.72 15.02
CA ILE A 284 -3.72 5.58 13.87
C ILE A 284 -5.22 5.93 13.82
N THR A 285 -6.10 5.02 14.21
CA THR A 285 -7.55 5.25 14.20
C THR A 285 -7.91 6.29 15.26
N ASN A 286 -7.32 6.18 16.45
CA ASN A 286 -7.52 7.14 17.53
C ASN A 286 -6.90 8.50 17.20
N LEU A 287 -5.70 8.54 16.63
CA LEU A 287 -5.06 9.76 16.15
C LEU A 287 -5.96 10.51 15.16
N LEU A 288 -6.49 9.80 14.15
CA LEU A 288 -7.38 10.40 13.17
C LEU A 288 -8.70 10.88 13.79
N ARG A 289 -9.36 10.03 14.59
CA ARG A 289 -10.70 10.31 15.10
C ARG A 289 -10.72 11.35 16.22
N ARG A 290 -9.77 11.26 17.16
CA ARG A 290 -9.78 12.01 18.42
C ARG A 290 -8.87 13.24 18.43
N GLN A 291 -7.87 13.30 17.56
CA GLN A 291 -6.91 14.41 17.55
C GLN A 291 -7.01 15.21 16.24
N LEU A 292 -6.75 14.58 15.08
CA LEU A 292 -6.68 15.29 13.81
C LEU A 292 -8.03 15.86 13.35
N ARG A 293 -9.13 15.09 13.44
CA ARG A 293 -10.46 15.58 13.00
C ARG A 293 -10.95 16.80 13.79
N PRO A 294 -10.88 16.82 15.14
CA PRO A 294 -11.17 18.04 15.90
C PRO A 294 -10.29 19.22 15.49
N LEU A 295 -9.00 18.98 15.27
CA LEU A 295 -8.06 20.02 14.90
C LEU A 295 -8.35 20.62 13.51
N LEU A 296 -8.69 19.78 12.53
CA LEU A 296 -9.12 20.22 11.20
C LEU A 296 -10.38 21.10 11.27
N ARG A 297 -11.36 20.74 12.12
CA ARG A 297 -12.56 21.56 12.33
C ARG A 297 -12.21 22.92 12.95
N LYS A 298 -11.31 22.95 13.94
CA LYS A 298 -10.80 24.19 14.54
C LYS A 298 -10.08 25.06 13.50
N ALA A 299 -9.37 24.44 12.57
CA ALA A 299 -8.70 25.12 11.46
C ALA A 299 -9.64 25.57 10.32
N GLY A 300 -10.96 25.34 10.42
CA GLY A 300 -11.91 25.68 9.35
C GLY A 300 -11.93 24.68 8.19
N VAL A 301 -11.17 23.58 8.26
CA VAL A 301 -11.11 22.55 7.22
C VAL A 301 -12.26 21.55 7.43
N ARG A 302 -13.33 21.70 6.63
CA ARG A 302 -14.57 20.90 6.76
C ARG A 302 -14.44 19.46 6.25
N ARG A 303 -13.41 19.16 5.47
CA ARG A 303 -13.17 17.84 4.89
C ARG A 303 -12.40 16.90 5.82
N SER A 304 -12.68 15.61 5.71
CA SER A 304 -11.95 14.60 6.48
C SER A 304 -10.62 14.29 5.81
N VAL A 305 -9.54 14.76 6.43
CA VAL A 305 -8.16 14.54 5.97
C VAL A 305 -7.48 13.53 6.90
N THR A 306 -6.67 12.65 6.31
CA THR A 306 -5.86 11.63 6.96
C THR A 306 -4.39 12.02 6.96
N ILE A 307 -3.58 11.38 7.81
CA ILE A 307 -2.10 11.53 7.78
C ILE A 307 -1.52 11.24 6.38
N GLN A 308 -2.13 10.29 5.66
CA GLN A 308 -1.72 9.97 4.30
C GLN A 308 -2.01 11.13 3.34
N GLU A 309 -3.14 11.81 3.50
CA GLU A 309 -3.50 13.02 2.74
C GLU A 309 -2.64 14.24 3.13
N LEU A 310 -2.20 14.37 4.38
CA LEU A 310 -1.18 15.35 4.77
C LEU A 310 0.14 15.12 4.02
N ARG A 311 0.56 13.86 3.94
CA ARG A 311 1.71 13.47 3.11
C ARG A 311 1.49 13.75 1.62
N HIS A 312 0.28 13.52 1.09
CA HIS A 312 -0.05 13.89 -0.29
C HIS A 312 0.13 15.39 -0.51
N SER A 313 -0.26 16.20 0.49
CA SER A 313 -0.07 17.65 0.50
C SER A 313 1.40 18.04 0.52
N ALA A 314 2.21 17.44 1.39
CA ALA A 314 3.66 17.66 1.44
C ALA A 314 4.35 17.40 0.09
N VAL A 315 4.01 16.30 -0.56
CA VAL A 315 4.54 15.95 -1.89
C VAL A 315 4.09 16.95 -2.95
N SER A 316 2.81 17.33 -2.93
CA SER A 316 2.27 18.33 -3.86
C SER A 316 2.93 19.69 -3.70
N PHE A 317 3.19 20.14 -2.45
CA PHE A 317 3.85 21.41 -2.17
C PHE A 317 5.30 21.43 -2.65
N ALA A 318 6.04 20.34 -2.46
CA ALA A 318 7.42 20.25 -2.93
C ALA A 318 7.48 20.32 -4.47
N LEU A 319 6.60 19.59 -5.16
CA LEU A 319 6.53 19.60 -6.63
C LEU A 319 6.10 20.96 -7.18
N SER A 320 5.11 21.62 -6.56
CA SER A 320 4.65 22.94 -7.00
C SER A 320 5.72 24.02 -6.84
N ARG A 321 6.64 23.83 -5.88
CA ARG A 321 7.84 24.67 -5.69
C ARG A 321 9.03 24.27 -6.57
N GLY A 322 8.86 23.32 -7.49
CA GLY A 322 9.89 22.95 -8.47
C GLY A 322 10.96 22.00 -7.95
N VAL A 323 10.78 21.38 -6.77
CA VAL A 323 11.69 20.34 -6.31
C VAL A 323 11.65 19.16 -7.27
N ALA A 324 12.81 18.62 -7.63
CA ALA A 324 12.92 17.55 -8.60
C ALA A 324 12.10 16.32 -8.17
N PRO A 325 11.32 15.68 -9.07
CA PRO A 325 10.47 14.54 -8.71
C PRO A 325 11.20 13.36 -8.07
N ILE A 326 12.49 13.20 -8.37
CA ILE A 326 13.34 12.16 -7.77
C ILE A 326 13.60 12.43 -6.28
N ASP A 327 13.90 13.67 -5.91
CA ASP A 327 14.13 14.07 -4.52
C ASP A 327 12.83 14.00 -3.71
N VAL A 328 11.72 14.43 -4.31
CA VAL A 328 10.39 14.30 -3.68
C VAL A 328 10.01 12.83 -3.49
N ALA A 329 10.30 11.97 -4.48
CA ALA A 329 10.08 10.53 -4.37
C ALA A 329 10.93 9.91 -3.27
N GLN A 330 12.20 10.34 -3.12
CA GLN A 330 13.10 9.90 -2.07
C GLN A 330 12.64 10.37 -0.69
N MET A 331 12.29 11.65 -0.53
CA MET A 331 11.73 12.22 0.71
C MET A 331 10.48 11.46 1.15
N ALA A 332 9.55 11.25 0.22
CA ALA A 332 8.36 10.44 0.46
C ALA A 332 8.72 8.95 0.64
N GLY A 333 9.86 8.47 0.15
CA GLY A 333 10.23 7.06 0.19
C GLY A 333 9.38 6.19 -0.73
N HIS A 334 8.91 6.71 -1.87
CA HIS A 334 8.23 5.92 -2.90
C HIS A 334 9.16 4.86 -3.50
N SER A 335 8.60 3.72 -3.91
CA SER A 335 9.39 2.63 -4.50
C SER A 335 9.99 2.99 -5.86
N SER A 336 9.37 3.91 -6.57
CA SER A 336 9.84 4.47 -7.85
C SER A 336 9.34 5.90 -8.04
N VAL A 337 10.06 6.68 -8.85
CA VAL A 337 9.67 8.05 -9.24
C VAL A 337 8.37 8.04 -10.05
N ALA A 338 8.12 6.98 -10.84
CA ALA A 338 6.88 6.80 -11.58
C ALA A 338 5.64 6.91 -10.67
N VAL A 339 5.68 6.39 -9.44
CA VAL A 339 4.57 6.55 -8.48
C VAL A 339 4.30 8.03 -8.17
N THR A 340 5.34 8.85 -8.06
CA THR A 340 5.22 10.29 -7.87
C THR A 340 4.64 10.94 -9.12
N LEU A 341 5.20 10.69 -10.30
CA LEU A 341 4.76 11.33 -11.54
C LEU A 341 3.33 10.96 -11.93
N THR A 342 2.97 9.67 -11.88
CA THR A 342 1.60 9.22 -12.17
C THR A 342 0.57 9.84 -11.23
N ARG A 343 0.95 10.11 -9.98
CA ARG A 343 0.02 10.57 -8.95
C ARG A 343 -0.05 12.09 -8.82
N TYR A 344 1.01 12.82 -9.17
CA TYR A 344 1.14 14.26 -8.93
C TYR A 344 1.62 15.06 -10.13
N ALA A 345 1.58 14.51 -11.36
CA ALA A 345 1.93 15.26 -12.57
C ALA A 345 1.19 16.61 -12.67
N HIS A 346 -0.07 16.66 -12.23
CA HIS A 346 -0.87 17.89 -12.20
C HIS A 346 -0.30 18.99 -11.27
N ALA A 347 0.50 18.63 -10.27
CA ALA A 347 1.13 19.56 -9.34
C ALA A 347 2.42 20.19 -9.89
N LEU A 348 2.79 19.91 -11.15
CA LEU A 348 3.92 20.50 -11.86
C LEU A 348 3.46 21.52 -12.94
N PRO A 349 2.72 22.59 -12.61
CA PRO A 349 2.32 23.57 -13.61
C PRO A 349 3.54 24.37 -14.12
N GLY A 350 3.67 24.52 -15.45
CA GLY A 350 4.72 25.35 -16.06
C GLY A 350 6.13 24.75 -16.00
N ALA A 351 6.28 23.43 -15.84
CA ALA A 351 7.60 22.79 -15.80
C ALA A 351 8.42 23.03 -17.08
N THR A 352 7.77 23.14 -18.24
CA THR A 352 8.42 23.43 -19.52
C THR A 352 8.89 24.88 -19.64
N LEU A 353 8.08 25.85 -19.17
CA LEU A 353 8.48 27.26 -19.14
C LEU A 353 9.63 27.48 -18.16
N ARG A 354 9.53 26.94 -16.94
CA ARG A 354 10.61 27.01 -15.94
C ARG A 354 11.91 26.36 -16.40
N ALA A 355 11.82 25.26 -17.17
CA ALA A 355 12.99 24.65 -17.78
C ALA A 355 13.61 25.56 -18.84
N SER A 356 12.78 26.24 -19.65
CA SER A 356 13.24 27.17 -20.66
C SER A 356 13.88 28.42 -20.04
N GLU A 357 13.26 29.01 -19.01
CA GLU A 357 13.79 30.12 -18.21
C GLU A 357 15.12 29.75 -17.53
N ALA A 358 15.24 28.53 -17.01
CA ALA A 358 16.49 28.05 -16.41
C ALA A 358 17.61 27.88 -17.45
N ILE A 359 17.29 27.38 -18.65
CA ILE A 359 18.25 27.30 -19.76
C ILE A 359 18.65 28.71 -20.21
N GLU A 360 17.69 29.62 -20.35
CA GLU A 360 17.94 31.03 -20.70
C GLU A 360 18.83 31.71 -19.66
N ALA A 361 18.58 31.52 -18.36
CA ALA A 361 19.42 32.06 -17.29
C ALA A 361 20.88 31.59 -17.39
N VAL A 362 21.11 30.31 -17.71
CA VAL A 362 22.47 29.77 -17.94
C VAL A 362 23.13 30.44 -19.16
N MET A 363 22.38 30.67 -20.24
CA MET A 363 22.90 31.38 -21.42
C MET A 363 23.22 32.85 -21.10
N LEU A 364 22.40 33.50 -20.27
CA LEU A 364 22.57 34.90 -19.86
C LEU A 364 23.71 35.11 -18.84
N GLU A 365 24.00 34.13 -17.97
CA GLU A 365 25.15 34.17 -17.03
C GLU A 365 26.51 34.29 -17.77
N SER A 366 26.61 33.72 -18.97
CA SER A 366 27.81 33.83 -19.81
C SER A 366 27.94 35.20 -20.51
N LEU A 367 26.81 35.88 -20.76
CA LEU A 367 26.77 37.14 -21.49
C LEU A 367 27.07 38.36 -20.60
N THR A 368 26.67 38.33 -19.32
CA THR A 368 27.00 39.40 -18.34
C THR A 368 28.50 39.44 -17.99
N THR A 369 29.17 38.30 -18.00
CA THR A 369 30.64 38.21 -17.84
C THR A 369 31.38 38.86 -19.02
N THR A 370 30.82 38.78 -20.22
CA THR A 370 31.43 39.31 -21.45
C THR A 370 31.13 40.81 -21.66
N LEU A 371 30.00 41.31 -21.17
CA LEU A 371 29.63 42.73 -21.29
C LEU A 371 30.32 43.65 -20.27
N THR A 372 30.86 43.12 -19.17
CA THR A 372 31.59 43.91 -18.15
C THR A 372 33.08 44.11 -18.49
N THR A 373 33.59 43.43 -19.52
CA THR A 373 35.00 43.46 -19.94
C THR A 373 35.26 44.13 -21.29
N MET A 374 34.27 44.81 -21.88
CA MET A 374 34.53 45.66 -23.05
C MET A 374 35.08 47.02 -22.61
N PRO A 375 36.34 47.38 -22.95
CA PRO A 375 36.81 48.74 -22.73
C PRO A 375 35.99 49.71 -23.60
N ALA A 376 35.60 50.84 -23.00
CA ALA A 376 34.98 51.94 -23.72
C ALA A 376 35.84 52.33 -24.93
N ARG A 377 35.26 52.31 -26.13
CA ARG A 377 35.94 52.84 -27.32
C ARG A 377 36.14 54.35 -27.14
N PRO A 378 37.33 54.89 -27.42
CA PRO A 378 37.54 56.33 -27.38
C PRO A 378 36.77 57.00 -28.52
N ASN A 379 36.27 58.18 -28.17
CA ASN A 379 35.59 59.13 -29.01
C ASN A 379 36.54 59.63 -30.12
N GLU A 380 36.31 59.25 -31.39
CA GLU A 380 36.98 59.88 -32.54
C GLU A 380 35.99 60.55 -33.49
N ALA A 381 36.16 61.86 -33.53
CA ALA A 381 35.57 62.86 -34.39
C ALA A 381 35.34 62.43 -35.84
N VAL A 382 34.12 62.66 -36.32
CA VAL A 382 33.85 62.81 -37.76
C VAL A 382 33.70 64.31 -38.04
N ARG A 383 34.81 64.93 -38.48
CA ARG A 383 34.80 66.19 -39.22
C ARG A 383 35.01 65.85 -40.71
N ALA A 384 34.03 66.27 -41.51
CA ALA A 384 34.00 66.63 -42.93
C ALA A 384 35.07 66.09 -43.93
N ILE A 385 34.57 65.51 -45.03
CA ILE A 385 34.84 65.71 -46.48
C ILE A 385 33.78 64.80 -47.15
N THR A 386 32.76 65.23 -47.92
CA THR A 386 32.64 66.25 -48.96
C THR A 386 31.22 66.80 -48.97
#